data_AF-A0A947UK94-F1
#
_entry.id   AF-A0A947UK94-F1
#
_cell.length_a   1.000
_cell.length_b   1.000
_cell.length_c   1.000
_cell.angle_alpha   90.00
_cell.angle_beta   90.00
_cell.angle_gamma   90.00
#
_symmetry.space_group_name_H-M   'P 1'
#
loop_
_entity.id
_entity.type
_entity.pdbx_description
1 polymer ?
#
loop_
_entity_poly.entity_id
_entity_poly.type
_entity_poly.pdbx_seq_one_letter_code
_entity_poly.pdbx_strand_id
1 'polypeptide(L)'
;MSDDMNQQVPPNQPMPPMTPPTPPPSQGANMSFDPKDIEENKLLACLSYVNILFLIPLLAKKDSRFCQEHAKQGLLMFLAFIVGSFIFWFPVIGWLLWFAYVIINIVALVKCLMGEFWEIPVIGPYRKKINL
;
A
#
# COMPACT_ATOMS: atom_id res chain seq x y z
N MET A 1 -57.36 13.95 25.11
CA MET A 1 -56.60 12.77 24.69
C MET A 1 -55.15 13.21 24.57
N SER A 2 -54.47 13.24 25.71
CA SER A 2 -53.19 13.90 25.93
C SER A 2 -52.42 13.07 26.93
N ASP A 3 -52.11 11.84 26.54
CA ASP A 3 -51.31 10.90 27.31
C ASP A 3 -50.31 10.26 26.33
N ASP A 4 -49.07 10.06 26.79
CA ASP A 4 -47.90 9.49 26.08
C ASP A 4 -46.79 10.44 25.60
N MET A 5 -46.50 11.50 26.38
CA MET A 5 -45.15 12.06 26.48
C MET A 5 -44.54 11.85 27.88
N ASN A 6 -44.31 10.60 28.30
CA ASN A 6 -43.35 10.34 29.37
C ASN A 6 -42.84 8.88 29.41
N GLN A 7 -42.03 8.48 28.43
CA GLN A 7 -41.11 7.36 28.63
C GLN A 7 -39.73 7.92 28.93
N GLN A 8 -39.44 8.12 30.21
CA GLN A 8 -38.08 8.34 30.70
C GLN A 8 -37.24 7.12 30.35
N VAL A 9 -36.16 7.36 29.61
CA VAL A 9 -35.13 6.35 29.34
C VAL A 9 -34.53 5.90 30.69
N PRO A 10 -34.50 4.60 31.02
CA PRO A 10 -34.03 4.13 32.32
C PRO A 10 -32.55 4.49 32.56
N PRO A 11 -32.16 4.98 33.75
CA PRO A 11 -30.84 5.61 33.96
C PRO A 11 -29.61 4.68 34.00
N ASN A 12 -29.69 3.40 33.61
CA ASN A 12 -28.59 2.47 33.91
C ASN A 12 -28.44 1.25 32.98
N GLN A 13 -28.64 1.43 31.67
CA GLN A 13 -28.18 0.42 30.72
C GLN A 13 -26.68 0.60 30.42
N PRO A 14 -25.85 -0.44 30.53
CA PRO A 14 -24.47 -0.38 30.04
C PRO A 14 -24.51 0.01 28.57
N MET A 15 -23.77 1.05 28.18
CA MET A 15 -23.67 1.40 26.77
C MET A 15 -23.16 0.19 25.99
N PRO A 16 -23.78 -0.19 24.86
CA PRO A 16 -23.23 -1.22 24.00
C PRO A 16 -21.80 -0.85 23.63
N PRO A 17 -20.88 -1.82 23.43
CA PRO A 17 -19.51 -1.52 23.05
C PRO A 17 -19.51 -0.59 21.84
N MET A 18 -19.01 0.64 22.03
CA MET A 18 -18.85 1.57 20.93
C MET A 18 -17.73 1.03 20.05
N THR A 19 -18.09 0.25 19.02
CA THR A 19 -17.18 0.01 17.92
C THR A 19 -16.86 1.38 17.32
N PRO A 20 -15.58 1.75 17.18
CA PRO A 20 -15.21 3.01 16.56
C PRO A 20 -15.97 3.18 15.23
N PRO A 21 -16.54 4.37 14.94
CA PRO A 21 -17.24 4.60 13.70
C PRO A 21 -16.32 4.22 12.55
N THR A 22 -16.84 3.39 11.63
CA THR A 22 -16.09 2.94 10.46
C THR A 22 -15.63 4.20 9.70
N PRO A 23 -14.32 4.41 9.49
CA PRO A 23 -13.87 5.58 8.77
C PRO A 23 -14.46 5.57 7.35
N PRO A 24 -14.87 6.74 6.82
CA PRO A 24 -15.41 6.82 5.46
C PRO A 24 -14.37 6.31 4.45
N PRO A 25 -14.79 5.75 3.30
CA PRO A 25 -13.85 5.23 2.31
C PRO A 25 -12.96 6.37 1.79
N SER A 26 -11.70 6.41 2.24
CA SER A 26 -10.74 7.37 1.70
C SER A 26 -10.33 6.91 0.31
N GLN A 27 -10.64 7.74 -0.69
CA GLN A 27 -10.17 7.57 -2.06
C GLN A 27 -8.68 7.94 -2.09
N GLY A 28 -7.86 6.93 -1.81
CA GLY A 28 -6.44 7.03 -1.43
C GLY A 28 -6.21 6.19 -0.19
N ALA A 29 -6.65 4.93 -0.22
CA ALA A 29 -6.71 4.08 0.96
C ALA A 29 -5.29 3.75 1.41
N ASN A 30 -4.89 4.28 2.57
CA ASN A 30 -3.83 3.68 3.37
C ASN A 30 -4.21 2.22 3.57
N MET A 31 -3.62 1.31 2.78
CA MET A 31 -3.88 -0.12 2.97
C MET A 31 -3.36 -0.48 4.36
N SER A 32 -4.28 -0.84 5.25
CA SER A 32 -3.93 -1.45 6.52
C SER A 32 -3.59 -2.91 6.27
N PHE A 33 -2.43 -3.33 6.79
CA PHE A 33 -2.01 -4.73 6.82
C PHE A 33 -2.04 -5.22 8.25
N ASP A 34 -2.12 -6.54 8.41
CA ASP A 34 -1.97 -7.17 9.73
C ASP A 34 -0.56 -6.85 10.27
N PRO A 35 -0.41 -6.30 11.49
CA PRO A 35 0.88 -6.05 12.10
C PRO A 35 1.80 -7.28 12.13
N LYS A 36 1.22 -8.48 12.30
CA LYS A 36 1.97 -9.73 12.30
C LYS A 36 2.52 -10.08 10.91
N ASP A 37 1.71 -9.86 9.86
CA ASP A 37 2.15 -10.04 8.48
C ASP A 37 3.32 -9.10 8.14
N ILE A 38 3.24 -7.84 8.59
CA ILE A 38 4.34 -6.89 8.44
C ILE A 38 5.58 -7.41 9.18
N GLU A 39 5.49 -7.72 10.47
CA GLU A 39 6.63 -8.11 11.29
C GLU A 39 7.39 -9.31 10.69
N GLU A 40 6.66 -10.34 10.29
CA GLU A 40 7.24 -11.57 9.74
C GLU A 40 7.84 -11.37 8.34
N ASN A 41 7.25 -10.50 7.52
CA ASN A 41 7.49 -10.51 6.07
C ASN A 41 8.09 -9.21 5.52
N LYS A 42 8.33 -8.21 6.37
CA LYS A 42 8.82 -6.89 5.95
C LYS A 42 10.07 -6.92 5.08
N LEU A 43 11.07 -7.69 5.50
CA LEU A 43 12.33 -7.79 4.78
C LEU A 43 12.15 -8.44 3.39
N LEU A 44 11.28 -9.45 3.31
CA LEU A 44 10.92 -10.10 2.03
C LEU A 44 10.18 -9.13 1.11
N ALA A 45 9.23 -8.35 1.64
CA ALA A 45 8.52 -7.34 0.88
C ALA A 45 9.44 -6.25 0.31
N CYS A 46 10.47 -5.82 1.07
CA CYS A 46 11.46 -4.84 0.61
C CYS A 46 12.22 -5.27 -0.65
N LEU A 47 12.38 -6.59 -0.88
CA LEU A 47 13.00 -7.11 -2.10
C LEU A 47 12.25 -6.69 -3.37
N SER A 48 10.97 -6.32 -3.25
CA SER A 48 10.16 -5.80 -4.36
C SER A 48 10.74 -4.54 -4.99
N TYR A 49 11.55 -3.78 -4.26
CA TYR A 49 12.16 -2.55 -4.77
C TYR A 49 13.56 -2.77 -5.33
N VAL A 50 14.10 -3.99 -5.23
CA VAL A 50 15.41 -4.37 -5.76
C VAL A 50 15.23 -5.02 -7.15
N ASN A 51 14.74 -4.22 -8.11
CA ASN A 51 14.50 -4.63 -9.50
C ASN A 51 13.83 -6.00 -9.61
N ILE A 52 14.47 -6.97 -10.28
CA ILE A 52 13.92 -8.31 -10.56
C ILE A 52 13.58 -9.13 -9.31
N LEU A 53 14.10 -8.75 -8.14
CA LEU A 53 13.87 -9.49 -6.89
C LEU A 53 12.42 -9.40 -6.40
N PHE A 54 11.55 -8.58 -6.99
CA PHE A 54 10.11 -8.60 -6.72
C PHE A 54 9.47 -9.99 -6.90
N LEU A 55 10.07 -10.85 -7.72
CA LEU A 55 9.63 -12.24 -7.89
C LEU A 55 9.74 -13.06 -6.59
N ILE A 56 10.67 -12.72 -5.70
CA ILE A 56 10.86 -13.45 -4.43
C ILE A 56 9.64 -13.30 -3.51
N PRO A 57 9.25 -12.09 -3.06
CA PRO A 57 8.04 -11.93 -2.25
C PRO A 57 6.79 -12.39 -3.01
N LEU A 58 6.74 -12.22 -4.34
CA LEU A 58 5.62 -12.67 -5.15
C LEU A 58 5.40 -14.19 -5.08
N LEU A 59 6.45 -14.98 -5.23
CA LEU A 59 6.37 -16.42 -5.33
C LEU A 59 6.49 -17.13 -3.98
N ALA A 60 7.29 -16.58 -3.07
CA ALA A 60 7.56 -17.19 -1.77
C ALA A 60 6.51 -16.85 -0.70
N LYS A 61 5.83 -15.71 -0.82
CA LYS A 61 4.91 -15.19 0.21
C LYS A 61 3.54 -14.86 -0.38
N LYS A 62 2.86 -15.89 -0.90
CA LYS A 62 1.53 -15.81 -1.54
C LYS A 62 0.38 -15.53 -0.58
N ASP A 63 0.58 -15.90 0.69
CA ASP A 63 -0.32 -15.71 1.82
C ASP A 63 -0.22 -14.31 2.44
N SER A 64 0.90 -13.63 2.25
CA SER A 64 1.15 -12.29 2.79
C SER A 64 0.57 -11.22 1.87
N ARG A 65 -0.50 -10.56 2.31
CA ARG A 65 -1.06 -9.42 1.57
C ARG A 65 -0.06 -8.27 1.51
N PHE A 66 0.76 -8.07 2.53
CA PHE A 66 1.84 -7.08 2.53
C PHE A 66 2.85 -7.36 1.40
N CYS A 67 3.36 -8.59 1.30
CA CYS A 67 4.31 -8.97 0.25
C CYS A 67 3.71 -8.87 -1.14
N GLN A 68 2.46 -9.33 -1.33
CA GLN A 68 1.81 -9.32 -2.64
C GLN A 68 1.62 -7.90 -3.17
N GLU A 69 1.19 -6.96 -2.34
CA GLU A 69 1.00 -5.57 -2.78
C GLU A 69 2.33 -4.87 -3.08
N HIS A 70 3.35 -5.09 -2.24
CA HIS A 70 4.70 -4.62 -2.53
C HIS A 70 5.30 -5.25 -3.79
N ALA A 71 5.08 -6.54 -4.03
CA ALA A 71 5.56 -7.25 -5.21
C ALA A 71 4.90 -6.75 -6.51
N LYS A 72 3.58 -6.50 -6.50
CA LYS A 72 2.86 -5.90 -7.63
C LYS A 72 3.41 -4.50 -7.95
N GLN A 73 3.67 -3.68 -6.94
CA GLN A 73 4.29 -2.37 -7.13
C GLN A 73 5.74 -2.50 -7.63
N GLY A 74 6.50 -3.47 -7.11
CA GLY A 74 7.84 -3.82 -7.56
C GLY A 74 7.92 -4.22 -9.04
N LEU A 75 6.95 -5.01 -9.51
CA LEU A 75 6.80 -5.36 -10.93
C LEU A 75 6.62 -4.11 -11.79
N LEU A 76 5.76 -3.17 -11.38
CA LEU A 76 5.56 -1.92 -12.12
C LEU A 76 6.83 -1.04 -12.12
N MET A 77 7.56 -1.00 -11.00
CA MET A 77 8.84 -0.30 -10.93
C MET A 77 9.89 -0.95 -11.83
N PHE A 78 9.93 -2.28 -11.90
CA PHE A 78 10.83 -3.01 -12.79
C PHE A 78 10.50 -2.75 -14.27
N LEU A 79 9.22 -2.71 -14.64
CA LEU A 79 8.79 -2.32 -15.99
C LEU A 79 9.21 -0.87 -16.30
N ALA A 80 9.03 0.05 -15.35
CA ALA A 80 9.47 1.44 -15.49
C ALA A 80 11.00 1.54 -15.63
N PHE A 81 11.77 0.70 -14.94
CA PHE A 81 13.22 0.60 -15.08
C PHE A 81 13.62 0.16 -16.49
N ILE A 82 12.97 -0.87 -17.04
CA ILE A 82 13.23 -1.33 -18.42
C ILE A 82 13.00 -0.18 -19.40
N VAL A 83 11.82 0.46 -19.35
CA VAL A 83 11.49 1.58 -20.25
C VAL A 83 12.45 2.76 -20.04
N GLY A 84 12.73 3.12 -18.78
CA GLY A 84 13.64 4.20 -18.42
C GLY A 84 15.08 3.96 -18.90
N SER A 85 15.53 2.71 -18.96
CA SER A 85 16.88 2.37 -19.44
C SER A 85 17.11 2.75 -20.91
N PHE A 86 16.06 2.69 -21.74
CA PHE A 86 16.14 3.17 -23.13
C PHE A 86 16.13 4.70 -23.21
N ILE A 87 15.40 5.36 -22.31
CA ILE A 87 15.28 6.83 -22.27
C ILE A 87 16.55 7.48 -21.69
N PHE A 88 17.30 6.76 -20.85
CA PHE A 88 18.52 7.25 -20.20
C PHE A 88 19.59 7.73 -21.19
N TRP A 89 19.63 7.19 -22.41
CA TRP A 89 20.55 7.62 -23.48
C TRP A 89 20.27 9.00 -24.06
N PHE A 90 19.11 9.60 -23.77
CA PHE A 90 18.83 10.98 -24.12
C PHE A 90 19.33 11.91 -23.01
N PRO A 91 20.38 12.73 -23.25
CA PRO A 91 20.97 13.58 -22.21
C PRO A 91 19.97 14.61 -21.66
N VAL A 92 20.22 15.10 -20.45
CA VAL A 92 19.37 16.02 -19.68
C VAL A 92 18.03 15.40 -19.26
N ILE A 93 17.14 15.08 -20.21
CA ILE A 93 15.80 14.55 -19.93
C ILE A 93 15.90 13.13 -19.35
N GLY A 94 16.68 12.26 -19.98
CA GLY A 94 16.85 10.88 -19.52
C GLY A 94 17.47 10.81 -18.13
N TRP A 95 18.46 11.68 -17.85
CA TRP A 95 19.09 11.75 -16.53
C TRP A 95 18.13 12.28 -15.46
N LEU A 96 17.36 13.33 -15.76
CA LEU A 96 16.37 13.89 -14.82
C LEU A 96 15.31 12.84 -14.46
N LEU A 97 14.77 12.13 -15.46
CA LEU A 97 13.83 11.05 -15.23
C LEU A 97 14.44 9.88 -14.44
N TRP A 98 15.71 9.56 -14.69
CA TRP A 98 16.42 8.52 -13.94
C TRP A 98 16.58 8.89 -12.46
N PHE A 99 16.97 10.13 -12.17
CA PHE A 99 17.06 10.61 -10.79
C PHE A 99 15.69 10.59 -10.10
N ALA A 100 14.63 11.02 -10.78
CA ALA A 100 13.26 10.95 -10.24
C ALA A 100 12.85 9.51 -9.94
N TYR A 101 13.15 8.56 -10.84
CA TYR A 101 12.89 7.13 -10.62
C TYR A 101 13.61 6.60 -9.37
N VAL A 102 14.91 6.91 -9.21
CA VAL A 102 15.69 6.49 -8.03
C VAL A 102 15.09 7.05 -6.75
N ILE A 103 14.72 8.34 -6.72
CA ILE A 103 14.09 8.96 -5.55
C ILE A 103 12.79 8.24 -5.18
N ILE A 104 11.91 7.98 -6.17
CA ILE A 104 10.65 7.26 -5.95
C ILE A 104 10.91 5.85 -5.40
N ASN A 105 11.89 5.13 -5.95
CA ASN A 105 12.25 3.79 -5.50
C ASN A 105 12.75 3.78 -4.04
N ILE A 106 13.61 4.74 -3.67
CA ILE A 106 14.09 4.88 -2.28
C ILE A 106 12.95 5.22 -1.32
N VAL A 107 12.05 6.14 -1.68
CA VAL A 107 10.88 6.47 -0.84
C VAL A 107 10.00 5.24 -0.64
N ALA A 108 9.73 4.48 -1.70
CA ALA A 108 8.91 3.26 -1.61
C ALA A 108 9.58 2.17 -0.75
N LEU A 109 10.90 2.03 -0.82
CA LEU A 109 11.69 1.13 0.02
C LEU A 109 11.66 1.55 1.50
N VAL A 110 11.86 2.83 1.80
CA VAL A 110 11.80 3.36 3.18
C VAL A 110 10.40 3.16 3.77
N LYS A 111 9.35 3.44 2.98
CA LYS A 111 7.97 3.18 3.41
C LYS A 111 7.72 1.71 3.70
N CYS A 112 8.24 0.80 2.87
CA CYS A 112 8.18 -0.64 3.14
C CYS A 112 8.89 -1.02 4.45
N LEU A 113 10.07 -0.43 4.73
CA LEU A 113 10.80 -0.65 5.99
C LEU A 113 10.05 -0.09 7.22
N MET A 114 9.19 0.90 7.02
CA MET A 114 8.24 1.41 8.02
C MET A 114 6.99 0.52 8.17
N GLY A 115 6.81 -0.50 7.32
CA GLY A 115 5.61 -1.32 7.29
C GLY A 115 4.42 -0.65 6.59
N GLU A 116 4.68 0.42 5.84
CA GLU A 116 3.67 1.19 5.13
C GLU A 116 3.70 0.89 3.63
N PHE A 117 2.52 0.85 3.02
CA PHE A 117 2.39 0.80 1.57
C PHE A 117 2.07 2.19 1.02
N TRP A 118 3.02 2.75 0.29
CA TRP A 118 2.82 3.99 -0.46
C TRP A 118 2.44 3.68 -1.90
N GLU A 119 1.18 3.95 -2.26
CA GLU A 119 0.70 3.84 -3.63
C GLU A 119 1.25 5.01 -4.46
N ILE A 120 2.19 4.71 -5.36
CA ILE A 120 2.76 5.73 -6.23
C ILE A 120 1.67 6.23 -7.19
N PRO A 121 1.32 7.53 -7.19
CA PRO A 121 0.13 8.05 -7.91
C PRO A 121 0.11 7.74 -9.41
N VAL A 122 1.29 7.71 -10.04
CA VAL A 122 1.44 7.44 -11.48
C VAL A 122 1.14 5.98 -11.83
N ILE A 123 1.40 5.04 -10.91
CA ILE A 123 1.31 3.59 -11.18
C ILE A 123 0.17 2.89 -10.42
N GLY A 124 -0.41 3.53 -9.40
CA GLY A 124 -1.51 2.99 -8.58
C GLY A 124 -2.69 2.42 -9.37
N PRO A 125 -3.20 3.11 -10.42
CA PRO A 125 -4.28 2.59 -11.25
C PRO A 125 -3.97 1.27 -11.98
N TYR A 126 -2.69 1.02 -12.31
CA TYR A 126 -2.26 -0.19 -12.98
C TYR A 126 -2.09 -1.35 -12.00
N ARG A 127 -1.64 -1.07 -10.76
CA ARG A 127 -1.48 -2.06 -9.69
C ARG A 127 -2.78 -2.81 -9.41
N LYS A 128 -3.92 -2.10 -9.40
CA LYS A 128 -5.25 -2.70 -9.17
C LYS A 128 -5.73 -3.65 -10.27
N LYS A 129 -5.11 -3.61 -11.46
CA LYS A 129 -5.45 -4.48 -12.59
C LYS A 129 -4.62 -5.77 -12.61
N ILE A 130 -3.60 -5.87 -11.78
CA ILE A 130 -2.72 -7.03 -11.71
C ILE A 130 -3.37 -8.08 -10.79
N ASN A 131 -3.89 -9.14 -11.41
CA ASN A 131 -4.35 -10.34 -10.71
C ASN A 131 -3.18 -11.33 -10.64
N LEU A 132 -2.45 -11.29 -9.53
CA LEU A 132 -1.40 -12.24 -9.15
C LEU A 132 -1.77 -12.91 -7.84
#